data_AF-A0A2A2KRF5-F1
#
_entry.id   AF-A0A2A2KRF5-F1
#
_cell.length_a   1.000
_cell.length_b   1.000
_cell.length_c   1.000
_cell.angle_alpha   90.00
_cell.angle_beta   90.00
_cell.angle_gamma   90.00
#
_symmetry.space_group_name_H-M   'P 1'
#
loop_
_entity.id
_entity.type
_entity.pdbx_description
1 polymer ?
#
loop_
_entity_poly.entity_id
_entity_poly.type
_entity_poly.pdbx_seq_one_letter_code
_entity_poly.pdbx_strand_id
1 'polypeptide(L)'
;MTKFGFSQDDVGFVTAFSEDHKDEGFRMITFMHQFFPNHNLTIFDLGLRNKTKNKIEKFCNVNLRPFNFDEYPKKVRKLKEYRWKPIVIAQTLRDHPAVWYFDSSIVLNSNHLDHVYDLIRCRQNSDYRSFSKIPFIPERDRRENKTKLENGWDKNRWTKNVEDCQKSGYLLHSFSSHGIFGATHPDIYKYFPTDIHEIRKFKAKMYEAGLAFVAKTEDAVDVLKWYVLCALDENCMAPNGSQGYCYFGNDSYGRYGDCHRYDQSVINVLLANSNYFDRTYYASEIVDFFKIKRGGGKQFYLPKYDSNCTS
;
A
#
# COMPACT_ATOMS: atom_id res chain seq x y z
N MET A 1 1.82 22.62 -15.35
CA MET A 1 1.01 21.88 -14.37
C MET A 1 0.08 20.98 -15.15
N THR A 2 0.35 19.67 -15.15
CA THR A 2 -0.51 18.66 -15.78
C THR A 2 -1.88 18.68 -15.10
N LYS A 3 -2.97 18.75 -15.87
CA LYS A 3 -4.33 18.57 -15.35
C LYS A 3 -4.36 17.23 -14.60
N PHE A 4 -4.60 17.27 -13.30
CA PHE A 4 -4.80 16.06 -12.51
C PHE A 4 -6.08 15.38 -13.03
N GLY A 5 -6.01 14.10 -13.39
CA GLY A 5 -7.02 13.41 -14.20
C GLY A 5 -6.59 11.98 -14.50
N PHE A 6 -7.29 10.96 -13.99
CA PHE A 6 -7.07 9.57 -14.40
C PHE A 6 -8.39 8.79 -14.39
N SER A 7 -8.61 8.00 -15.44
CA SER A 7 -9.64 6.95 -15.49
C SER A 7 -9.10 5.65 -14.88
N GLN A 8 -9.94 4.64 -14.69
CA GLN A 8 -9.47 3.33 -14.22
C GLN A 8 -8.48 2.69 -15.20
N ASP A 9 -8.64 2.93 -16.50
CA ASP A 9 -7.82 2.33 -17.56
C ASP A 9 -6.40 2.91 -17.59
N ASP A 10 -6.19 4.10 -17.02
CA ASP A 10 -4.88 4.70 -16.89
C ASP A 10 -4.08 4.14 -15.68
N VAL A 11 -4.76 3.48 -14.74
CA VAL A 11 -4.15 3.01 -13.48
C VAL A 11 -3.29 1.78 -13.73
N GLY A 12 -2.02 1.83 -13.31
CA GLY A 12 -1.14 0.66 -13.37
C GLY A 12 -1.47 -0.33 -12.25
N PHE A 13 -1.67 -1.61 -12.58
CA PHE A 13 -1.82 -2.68 -11.59
C PHE A 13 -0.49 -3.41 -11.48
N VAL A 14 0.12 -3.43 -10.29
CA VAL A 14 1.45 -3.99 -10.09
C VAL A 14 1.52 -4.93 -8.89
N THR A 15 2.24 -6.02 -9.05
CA THR A 15 2.65 -6.92 -7.98
C THR A 15 4.11 -7.32 -8.17
N ALA A 16 4.74 -7.89 -7.13
CA ALA A 16 6.02 -8.56 -7.26
C ALA A 16 6.09 -9.74 -6.31
N PHE A 17 6.73 -10.83 -6.73
CA PHE A 17 6.92 -12.00 -5.89
C PHE A 17 8.09 -12.86 -6.35
N SER A 18 8.63 -13.64 -5.41
CA SER A 18 9.64 -14.67 -5.62
C SER A 18 9.00 -16.05 -5.75
N GLU A 19 9.80 -17.06 -6.12
CA GLU A 19 9.32 -18.41 -6.43
C GLU A 19 8.57 -19.09 -5.27
N ASP A 20 8.94 -18.78 -4.02
CA ASP A 20 8.29 -19.29 -2.81
C ASP A 20 6.87 -18.73 -2.59
N HIS A 21 6.48 -17.69 -3.34
CA HIS A 21 5.15 -17.08 -3.35
C HIS A 21 4.41 -17.27 -4.69
N LYS A 22 4.86 -18.19 -5.56
CA LYS A 22 4.28 -18.40 -6.88
C LYS A 22 2.80 -18.78 -6.86
N ASP A 23 2.35 -19.52 -5.84
CA ASP A 23 0.99 -20.04 -5.78
C ASP A 23 0.02 -18.91 -5.40
N GLU A 24 0.43 -18.03 -4.49
CA GLU A 24 -0.24 -16.76 -4.24
C GLU A 24 -0.23 -15.85 -5.49
N GLY A 25 0.90 -15.76 -6.19
CA GLY A 25 1.01 -15.01 -7.45
C GLY A 25 0.04 -15.51 -8.53
N PHE A 26 -0.04 -16.81 -8.76
CA PHE A 26 -1.01 -17.38 -9.73
C PHE A 26 -2.46 -17.15 -9.31
N ARG A 27 -2.74 -17.21 -8.00
CA ARG A 27 -4.07 -16.88 -7.47
C ARG A 27 -4.41 -15.40 -7.72
N MET A 28 -3.48 -14.48 -7.56
CA MET A 28 -3.67 -13.06 -7.90
C MET A 28 -4.04 -12.90 -9.39
N ILE A 29 -3.29 -13.53 -10.28
CA ILE A 29 -3.54 -13.48 -11.73
C ILE A 29 -4.96 -13.96 -12.06
N THR A 30 -5.43 -15.04 -11.44
CA THR A 30 -6.82 -15.51 -11.58
C THR A 30 -7.84 -14.42 -11.24
N PHE A 31 -7.67 -13.72 -10.12
CA PHE A 31 -8.63 -12.70 -9.70
C PHE A 31 -8.55 -11.43 -10.55
N MET A 32 -7.36 -11.07 -11.02
CA MET A 32 -7.18 -10.02 -12.01
C MET A 32 -7.98 -10.33 -13.28
N HIS A 33 -7.88 -11.55 -13.83
CA HIS A 33 -8.69 -11.94 -14.99
C HIS A 33 -10.20 -11.99 -14.72
N GLN A 34 -10.60 -12.23 -13.47
CA GLN A 34 -12.01 -12.32 -13.09
C GLN A 34 -12.65 -10.93 -12.98
N PHE A 35 -11.97 -9.99 -12.33
CA PHE A 35 -12.54 -8.67 -11.99
C PHE A 35 -12.07 -7.55 -12.91
N PHE A 36 -10.89 -7.68 -13.51
CA PHE A 36 -10.28 -6.69 -14.39
C PHE A 36 -9.75 -7.36 -15.68
N PRO A 37 -10.62 -8.05 -16.45
CA PRO A 37 -10.20 -8.85 -17.60
C PRO A 37 -9.49 -8.03 -18.70
N ASN A 38 -9.70 -6.72 -18.75
CA ASN A 38 -9.15 -5.81 -19.76
C ASN A 38 -7.97 -4.96 -19.25
N HIS A 39 -7.53 -5.15 -18.00
CA HIS A 39 -6.42 -4.40 -17.42
C HIS A 39 -5.16 -5.26 -17.38
N ASN A 40 -4.02 -4.64 -17.69
CA ASN A 40 -2.74 -5.30 -17.62
C ASN A 40 -2.22 -5.37 -16.17
N LEU A 41 -1.88 -6.56 -15.70
CA LEU A 41 -1.12 -6.77 -14.47
C LEU A 41 0.37 -6.81 -14.78
N THR A 42 1.15 -5.87 -14.23
CA THR A 42 2.61 -5.93 -14.26
C THR A 42 3.13 -6.73 -13.06
N ILE A 43 3.92 -7.77 -13.33
CA ILE A 43 4.56 -8.60 -12.31
C ILE A 43 6.06 -8.35 -12.33
N PHE A 44 6.61 -7.83 -11.24
CA PHE A 44 8.05 -7.78 -11.03
C PHE A 44 8.57 -9.12 -10.51
N ASP A 45 9.47 -9.73 -11.27
CA ASP A 45 10.14 -10.98 -10.96
C ASP A 45 11.26 -10.74 -9.93
N LEU A 46 11.06 -11.26 -8.71
CA LEU A 46 12.02 -11.18 -7.61
C LEU A 46 12.91 -12.43 -7.46
N GLY A 47 12.92 -13.33 -8.45
CA GLY A 47 13.68 -14.59 -8.41
C GLY A 47 12.84 -15.83 -8.73
N LEU A 48 11.98 -15.75 -9.74
CA LEU A 48 11.17 -16.85 -10.27
C LEU A 48 12.03 -17.84 -11.06
N ARG A 49 11.65 -19.13 -11.01
CA ARG A 49 12.26 -20.16 -11.88
C ARG A 49 11.75 -20.04 -13.30
N ASN A 50 12.57 -20.43 -14.29
CA ASN A 50 12.19 -20.42 -15.71
C ASN A 50 10.86 -21.13 -15.98
N LYS A 51 10.58 -22.27 -15.33
CA LYS A 51 9.30 -22.97 -15.45
C LYS A 51 8.09 -22.11 -15.04
N THR A 52 8.26 -21.25 -14.04
CA THR A 52 7.22 -20.34 -13.56
C THR A 52 7.08 -19.16 -14.52
N LYS A 53 8.20 -18.55 -14.96
CA LYS A 53 8.20 -17.45 -15.96
C LYS A 53 7.50 -17.86 -17.25
N ASN A 54 7.89 -19.01 -17.83
CA ASN A 54 7.30 -19.56 -19.05
C ASN A 54 5.79 -19.86 -18.93
N LYS A 55 5.25 -19.96 -17.71
CA LYS A 55 3.79 -20.06 -17.49
C LYS A 55 3.14 -18.69 -17.44
N ILE A 56 3.74 -17.75 -16.72
CA ILE A 56 3.24 -16.38 -16.57
C ILE A 56 3.17 -15.68 -17.93
N GLU A 57 4.19 -15.85 -18.76
CA GLU A 57 4.27 -15.27 -20.12
C GLU A 57 3.21 -15.77 -21.08
N LYS A 58 2.40 -16.77 -20.69
CA LYS A 58 1.30 -17.31 -21.50
C LYS A 58 -0.08 -16.86 -21.00
N PHE A 59 -0.13 -16.02 -19.97
CA PHE A 59 -1.39 -15.54 -19.41
C PHE A 59 -1.78 -14.21 -20.03
N CYS A 60 -3.08 -14.08 -20.36
CA CYS A 60 -3.65 -12.86 -20.93
C CYS A 60 -3.32 -11.65 -20.06
N ASN A 61 -3.03 -10.49 -20.66
CA ASN A 61 -2.97 -9.21 -19.92
C ASN A 61 -2.03 -9.25 -18.69
N VAL A 62 -0.95 -10.03 -18.77
CA VAL A 62 0.09 -10.11 -17.75
C VAL A 62 1.43 -9.75 -18.36
N ASN A 63 2.08 -8.73 -17.79
CA ASN A 63 3.41 -8.29 -18.20
C ASN A 63 4.44 -8.69 -17.15
N LEU A 64 5.24 -9.71 -17.43
CA LEU A 64 6.35 -10.10 -16.56
C LEU A 64 7.57 -9.20 -16.83
N ARG A 65 8.10 -8.55 -15.79
CA ARG A 65 9.28 -7.69 -15.85
C ARG A 65 10.35 -8.15 -14.84
N PRO A 66 11.62 -8.29 -15.22
CA PRO A 66 12.68 -8.58 -14.26
C PRO A 66 12.90 -7.40 -13.30
N PHE A 67 13.03 -7.66 -12.00
CA PHE A 67 13.54 -6.67 -11.07
C PHE A 67 15.08 -6.73 -11.06
N ASN A 68 15.73 -5.72 -11.64
CA ASN A 68 17.19 -5.69 -11.75
C ASN A 68 17.85 -5.32 -10.42
N PHE A 69 18.05 -6.32 -9.56
CA PHE A 69 18.70 -6.13 -8.27
C PHE A 69 20.14 -5.62 -8.35
N ASP A 70 20.83 -5.73 -9.50
CA ASP A 70 22.21 -5.27 -9.66
C ASP A 70 22.32 -3.74 -9.75
N GLU A 71 21.21 -3.05 -10.00
CA GLU A 71 21.13 -1.57 -9.97
C GLU A 71 21.05 -1.00 -8.54
N TYR A 72 20.89 -1.85 -7.53
CA TYR A 72 20.62 -1.43 -6.15
C TYR A 72 21.62 -2.01 -5.14
N PRO A 73 21.74 -1.41 -3.95
CA PRO A 73 22.55 -1.99 -2.88
C PRO A 73 22.17 -3.44 -2.59
N LYS A 74 23.17 -4.29 -2.31
CA LYS A 74 22.99 -5.76 -2.13
C LYS A 74 21.87 -6.13 -1.15
N LYS A 75 21.60 -5.28 -0.15
CA LYS A 75 20.55 -5.50 0.85
C LYS A 75 19.14 -5.51 0.25
N VAL A 76 18.89 -4.86 -0.89
CA VAL A 76 17.59 -4.91 -1.59
C VAL A 76 17.22 -6.33 -2.02
N ARG A 77 18.21 -7.21 -2.25
CA ARG A 77 18.00 -8.65 -2.53
C ARG A 77 17.43 -9.42 -1.33
N LYS A 78 17.46 -8.86 -0.11
CA LYS A 78 16.87 -9.49 1.08
C LYS A 78 15.36 -9.26 1.10
N LEU A 79 14.62 -10.18 0.48
CA LEU A 79 13.18 -10.02 0.26
C LEU A 79 12.35 -9.87 1.54
N LYS A 80 12.81 -10.43 2.67
CA LYS A 80 12.16 -10.31 3.98
C LYS A 80 12.19 -8.89 4.58
N GLU A 81 12.99 -7.99 4.00
CA GLU A 81 13.06 -6.57 4.39
C GLU A 81 12.21 -5.69 3.43
N TYR A 82 11.56 -6.29 2.42
CA TYR A 82 10.59 -5.65 1.52
C TYR A 82 11.06 -4.37 0.78
N ARG A 83 12.37 -4.13 0.72
CA ARG A 83 13.00 -2.94 0.13
C ARG A 83 12.63 -2.67 -1.34
N TRP A 84 12.37 -3.71 -2.11
CA TRP A 84 11.98 -3.59 -3.51
C TRP A 84 10.62 -2.91 -3.70
N LYS A 85 9.73 -2.96 -2.70
CA LYS A 85 8.34 -2.50 -2.81
C LYS A 85 8.21 -1.01 -3.17
N PRO A 86 8.79 -0.07 -2.41
CA PRO A 86 8.78 1.34 -2.79
C PRO A 86 9.39 1.60 -4.18
N ILE A 87 10.40 0.82 -4.57
CA ILE A 87 11.08 0.97 -5.85
C ILE A 87 10.14 0.58 -7.00
N VAL A 88 9.45 -0.56 -6.93
CA VAL A 88 8.50 -0.97 -7.99
C VAL A 88 7.29 -0.05 -8.08
N ILE A 89 6.82 0.50 -6.94
CA ILE A 89 5.76 1.52 -6.92
C ILE A 89 6.26 2.77 -7.65
N ALA A 90 7.46 3.26 -7.35
CA ALA A 90 8.05 4.43 -7.99
C ALA A 90 8.32 4.24 -9.48
N GLN A 91 8.80 3.07 -9.88
CA GLN A 91 8.99 2.73 -11.29
C GLN A 91 7.66 2.71 -12.04
N THR A 92 6.62 2.09 -11.49
CA THR A 92 5.30 2.03 -12.13
C THR A 92 4.64 3.40 -12.20
N LEU A 93 4.77 4.20 -11.14
CA LEU A 93 4.24 5.55 -11.10
C LEU A 93 4.94 6.50 -12.09
N ARG A 94 6.10 6.14 -12.65
CA ARG A 94 6.72 6.89 -13.76
C ARG A 94 5.84 6.88 -15.00
N ASP A 95 5.28 5.73 -15.32
CA ASP A 95 4.57 5.45 -16.56
C ASP A 95 3.05 5.68 -16.42
N HIS A 96 2.53 5.62 -15.19
CA HIS A 96 1.10 5.77 -14.90
C HIS A 96 0.80 7.00 -14.03
N PRO A 97 -0.38 7.63 -14.17
CA PRO A 97 -0.83 8.71 -13.28
C PRO A 97 -1.23 8.20 -11.88
N ALA A 98 -1.54 6.92 -11.73
CA ALA A 98 -1.77 6.26 -10.46
C ALA A 98 -1.43 4.77 -10.55
N VAL A 99 -1.18 4.14 -9.41
CA VAL A 99 -0.82 2.72 -9.31
C VAL A 99 -1.57 2.05 -8.18
N TRP A 100 -2.08 0.85 -8.45
CA TRP A 100 -2.40 -0.12 -7.42
C TRP A 100 -1.25 -1.08 -7.23
N TYR A 101 -0.71 -1.11 -6.02
CA TYR A 101 0.26 -2.12 -5.61
C TYR A 101 -0.43 -3.22 -4.81
N PHE A 102 -0.15 -4.48 -5.17
CA PHE A 102 -0.65 -5.67 -4.50
C PHE A 102 0.50 -6.59 -4.10
N ASP A 103 0.60 -6.94 -2.81
CA ASP A 103 1.32 -8.15 -2.39
C ASP A 103 0.61 -9.38 -2.97
N SER A 104 1.35 -10.44 -3.24
CA SER A 104 0.80 -11.70 -3.75
C SER A 104 -0.29 -12.31 -2.86
N SER A 105 -0.27 -12.01 -1.56
CA SER A 105 -1.27 -12.48 -0.60
C SER A 105 -2.65 -11.82 -0.73
N ILE A 106 -2.76 -10.71 -1.46
CA ILE A 106 -4.03 -10.01 -1.67
C ILE A 106 -4.93 -10.84 -2.60
N VAL A 107 -6.22 -10.87 -2.28
CA VAL A 107 -7.27 -11.49 -3.08
C VAL A 107 -8.36 -10.47 -3.31
N LEU A 108 -8.62 -10.14 -4.57
CA LEU A 108 -9.71 -9.25 -4.95
C LEU A 108 -11.04 -10.01 -4.93
N ASN A 109 -12.11 -9.33 -4.55
CA ASN A 109 -13.48 -9.89 -4.59
C ASN A 109 -14.51 -8.92 -5.17
N SER A 110 -14.06 -7.82 -5.77
CA SER A 110 -14.89 -6.82 -6.45
C SER A 110 -14.10 -6.15 -7.56
N ASN A 111 -14.79 -5.66 -8.59
CA ASN A 111 -14.25 -4.80 -9.64
C ASN A 111 -14.54 -3.30 -9.40
N HIS A 112 -15.29 -2.97 -8.35
CA HIS A 112 -15.65 -1.59 -8.00
C HIS A 112 -14.50 -0.94 -7.23
N LEU A 113 -13.62 -0.20 -7.91
CA LEU A 113 -12.54 0.58 -7.29
C LEU A 113 -12.78 2.10 -7.37
N ASP A 114 -13.82 2.53 -8.08
CA ASP A 114 -14.11 3.94 -8.31
C ASP A 114 -14.29 4.73 -7.02
N HIS A 115 -14.89 4.14 -5.99
CA HIS A 115 -15.04 4.80 -4.69
C HIS A 115 -13.69 5.16 -4.04
N VAL A 116 -12.60 4.41 -4.32
CA VAL A 116 -11.24 4.77 -3.88
C VAL A 116 -10.70 5.91 -4.74
N TYR A 117 -10.96 5.88 -6.04
CA TYR A 117 -10.52 6.95 -6.95
C TYR A 117 -11.18 8.28 -6.63
N ASP A 118 -12.46 8.28 -6.25
CA ASP A 118 -13.22 9.48 -5.90
C ASP A 118 -12.62 10.24 -4.72
N LEU A 119 -12.01 9.52 -3.76
CA LEU A 119 -11.27 10.11 -2.63
C LEU A 119 -10.11 11.02 -3.08
N ILE A 120 -9.61 10.81 -4.30
CA ILE A 120 -8.48 11.53 -4.88
C ILE A 120 -8.93 12.46 -6.01
N ARG A 121 -9.84 12.01 -6.88
CA ARG A 121 -10.36 12.78 -8.03
C ARG A 121 -11.06 14.07 -7.62
N CYS A 122 -11.62 14.15 -6.41
CA CYS A 122 -12.18 15.40 -5.87
C CYS A 122 -11.20 16.58 -5.96
N ARG A 123 -9.88 16.32 -5.88
CA ARG A 123 -8.82 17.34 -5.97
C ARG A 123 -8.72 18.02 -7.33
N GLN A 124 -9.36 17.48 -8.38
CA GLN A 124 -9.35 18.01 -9.74
C GLN A 124 -10.29 19.20 -9.93
N ASN A 125 -11.42 19.19 -9.20
CA ASN A 125 -12.50 20.17 -9.33
C ASN A 125 -12.42 21.26 -8.27
N SER A 126 -11.71 21.00 -7.18
CA SER A 126 -11.47 21.97 -6.14
C SER A 126 -10.41 22.96 -6.61
N ASP A 127 -10.74 24.25 -6.69
CA ASP A 127 -9.75 25.28 -6.37
C ASP A 127 -9.14 24.81 -5.04
N TYR A 128 -7.88 24.39 -5.06
CA TYR A 128 -7.13 23.76 -3.96
C TYR A 128 -6.97 24.69 -2.73
N ARG A 129 -7.89 25.64 -2.52
CA ARG A 129 -7.86 26.74 -1.55
C ARG A 129 -9.13 26.86 -0.71
N SER A 130 -10.22 26.16 -1.03
CA SER A 130 -11.37 26.05 -0.11
C SER A 130 -11.17 24.84 0.82
N PHE A 131 -10.10 24.84 1.62
CA PHE A 131 -9.85 23.78 2.58
C PHE A 131 -10.89 23.83 3.71
N SER A 132 -11.58 22.72 3.97
CA SER A 132 -12.02 22.42 5.34
C SER A 132 -10.79 22.58 6.23
N LYS A 133 -10.82 23.48 7.22
CA LYS A 133 -9.66 23.66 8.11
C LYS A 133 -9.34 22.32 8.78
N ILE A 134 -8.07 21.93 8.79
CA ILE A 134 -7.63 20.73 9.52
C ILE A 134 -8.05 20.91 10.99
N PRO A 135 -8.86 19.98 11.55
CA PRO A 135 -9.32 20.09 12.92
C PRO A 135 -8.15 20.12 13.91
N PHE A 136 -8.37 20.75 15.06
CA PHE A 136 -7.37 20.76 16.14
C PHE A 136 -7.17 19.35 16.71
N ILE A 137 -6.02 19.12 17.36
CA ILE A 137 -5.64 17.81 17.93
C ILE A 137 -6.77 17.19 18.78
N PRO A 138 -7.42 17.90 19.74
CA PRO A 138 -8.46 17.29 20.56
C PRO A 138 -9.70 16.84 19.77
N GLU A 139 -10.02 17.52 18.67
CA GLU A 139 -11.16 17.17 17.81
C GLU A 139 -10.87 15.91 17.01
N ARG A 140 -9.64 15.78 16.50
CA ARG A 140 -9.15 14.57 15.83
C ARG A 140 -9.15 13.37 16.78
N ASP A 141 -8.64 13.56 17.99
CA ASP A 141 -8.64 12.52 19.03
C ASP A 141 -10.07 12.08 19.38
N ARG A 142 -10.98 13.03 19.56
CA ARG A 142 -12.41 12.76 19.82
C ARG A 142 -13.09 12.08 18.64
N ARG A 143 -12.78 12.46 17.40
CA ARG A 143 -13.30 11.83 16.19
C ARG A 143 -12.92 10.36 16.17
N GLU A 144 -11.63 10.04 16.35
CA GLU A 144 -11.17 8.66 16.32
C GLU A 144 -11.84 7.80 17.40
N ASN A 145 -11.96 8.31 18.63
CA ASN A 145 -12.62 7.58 19.72
C ASN A 145 -14.09 7.25 19.46
N LYS A 146 -14.76 7.99 18.56
CA LYS A 146 -16.16 7.77 18.18
C LYS A 146 -16.31 6.96 16.89
N THR A 147 -15.26 6.92 16.07
CA THR A 147 -15.29 6.24 14.77
C THR A 147 -15.02 4.76 14.95
N LYS A 148 -15.98 3.93 14.53
CA LYS A 148 -15.73 2.48 14.43
C LYS A 148 -14.71 2.19 13.33
N LEU A 149 -13.88 1.17 13.56
CA LEU A 149 -12.98 0.62 12.55
C LEU A 149 -13.76 0.28 11.27
N GLU A 150 -13.13 0.46 10.12
CA GLU A 150 -13.68 0.12 8.82
C GLU A 150 -14.20 -1.31 8.74
N ASN A 151 -15.40 -1.46 8.17
CA ASN A 151 -16.05 -2.75 7.91
C ASN A 151 -16.86 -2.62 6.61
N GLY A 152 -16.31 -3.11 5.52
CA GLY A 152 -16.84 -2.93 4.16
C GLY A 152 -16.68 -1.49 3.65
N TRP A 153 -17.73 -0.96 3.02
CA TRP A 153 -17.82 0.42 2.53
C TRP A 153 -18.94 1.19 3.24
N ASP A 154 -18.57 2.21 4.03
CA ASP A 154 -19.51 3.13 4.68
C ASP A 154 -19.74 4.36 3.77
N LYS A 155 -20.91 4.39 3.11
CA LYS A 155 -21.25 5.44 2.14
C LYS A 155 -21.27 6.84 2.77
N ASN A 156 -21.73 7.00 4.02
CA ASN A 156 -21.78 8.32 4.66
C ASN A 156 -20.38 8.83 4.97
N ARG A 157 -19.51 7.96 5.48
CA ARG A 157 -18.10 8.28 5.72
C ARG A 157 -17.38 8.61 4.41
N TRP A 158 -17.62 7.81 3.37
CA TRP A 158 -17.06 8.03 2.04
C TRP A 158 -17.50 9.38 1.46
N THR A 159 -18.80 9.70 1.45
CA THR A 159 -19.31 10.99 0.96
C THR A 159 -18.62 12.14 1.67
N LYS A 160 -18.53 12.11 3.01
CA LYS A 160 -17.84 13.14 3.77
C LYS A 160 -16.36 13.25 3.39
N ASN A 161 -15.66 12.12 3.22
CA ASN A 161 -14.25 12.13 2.83
C ASN A 161 -14.04 12.71 1.42
N VAL A 162 -14.97 12.48 0.49
CA VAL A 162 -14.97 13.07 -0.86
C VAL A 162 -15.25 14.57 -0.81
N GLU A 163 -16.22 15.00 0.01
CA GLU A 163 -16.54 16.43 0.23
C GLU A 163 -15.40 17.20 0.89
N ASP A 164 -14.80 16.64 1.95
CA ASP A 164 -13.65 17.23 2.64
C ASP A 164 -12.40 17.23 1.75
N CYS A 165 -12.26 16.22 0.89
CA CYS A 165 -11.20 16.07 -0.12
C CYS A 165 -9.76 16.16 0.44
N GLN A 166 -9.53 15.58 1.63
CA GLN A 166 -8.25 15.67 2.36
C GLN A 166 -7.41 14.39 2.36
N LYS A 167 -7.85 13.35 1.64
CA LYS A 167 -7.17 12.06 1.59
C LYS A 167 -5.82 12.22 0.87
N SER A 168 -4.73 11.77 1.48
CA SER A 168 -3.39 11.61 0.91
C SER A 168 -3.45 10.91 -0.44
N GLY A 169 -2.61 11.32 -1.38
CA GLY A 169 -2.47 10.62 -2.66
C GLY A 169 -1.87 9.21 -2.53
N TYR A 170 -1.35 8.85 -1.35
CA TYR A 170 -0.93 7.50 -1.00
C TYR A 170 -1.89 6.94 0.06
N LEU A 171 -2.68 5.93 -0.32
CA LEU A 171 -3.70 5.30 0.51
C LEU A 171 -3.35 3.86 0.88
N LEU A 172 -3.50 3.54 2.16
CA LEU A 172 -3.46 2.19 2.71
C LEU A 172 -4.89 1.72 3.05
N HIS A 173 -5.10 0.40 3.17
CA HIS A 173 -6.46 -0.16 3.19
C HIS A 173 -6.79 -1.04 4.38
N SER A 174 -5.84 -1.86 4.88
CA SER A 174 -6.11 -2.80 5.96
C SER A 174 -5.42 -2.40 7.26
N PHE A 175 -6.17 -2.19 8.34
CA PHE A 175 -5.61 -1.99 9.67
C PHE A 175 -4.83 -3.23 10.16
N SER A 176 -3.64 -3.03 10.73
CA SER A 176 -2.77 -4.13 11.19
C SER A 176 -2.98 -4.54 12.64
N SER A 177 -4.07 -4.11 13.30
CA SER A 177 -4.43 -4.39 14.70
C SER A 177 -3.61 -3.71 15.81
N HIS A 178 -2.63 -2.86 15.45
CA HIS A 178 -1.77 -2.16 16.42
C HIS A 178 -1.37 -0.74 15.95
N GLY A 179 -0.81 0.06 16.83
CA GLY A 179 -0.31 1.40 16.52
C GLY A 179 1.00 1.41 15.73
N ILE A 180 1.33 2.58 15.18
CA ILE A 180 2.58 2.79 14.45
C ILE A 180 3.78 2.71 15.39
N PHE A 181 3.70 3.42 16.52
CA PHE A 181 4.78 3.48 17.48
C PHE A 181 5.19 2.11 18.01
N GLY A 182 4.20 1.30 18.40
CA GLY A 182 4.47 -0.01 19.00
C GLY A 182 5.25 -0.96 18.10
N ALA A 183 5.09 -0.86 16.78
CA ALA A 183 5.67 -1.81 15.83
C ALA A 183 6.77 -1.21 14.94
N THR A 184 7.39 -0.11 15.38
CA THR A 184 8.41 0.62 14.63
C THR A 184 9.69 0.73 15.46
N HIS A 185 10.81 0.25 14.90
CA HIS A 185 12.11 0.35 15.56
C HIS A 185 12.46 1.83 15.88
N PRO A 186 12.97 2.17 17.08
CA PRO A 186 13.24 3.55 17.46
C PRO A 186 14.20 4.29 16.52
N ASP A 187 15.13 3.58 15.88
CA ASP A 187 16.07 4.20 14.93
C ASP A 187 15.38 4.81 13.71
N ILE A 188 14.17 4.38 13.35
CA ILE A 188 13.39 5.01 12.28
C ILE A 188 13.14 6.49 12.58
N TYR A 189 12.95 6.87 13.85
CA TYR A 189 12.71 8.26 14.24
C TYR A 189 13.96 9.14 14.14
N LYS A 190 15.15 8.57 13.96
CA LYS A 190 16.38 9.31 13.64
C LYS A 190 16.39 9.74 12.17
N TYR A 191 15.82 8.91 11.28
CA TYR A 191 15.67 9.22 9.85
C TYR A 191 14.45 10.12 9.61
N PHE A 192 13.35 9.83 10.29
CA PHE A 192 12.09 10.55 10.16
C PHE A 192 11.67 11.10 11.53
N PRO A 193 12.22 12.26 11.94
CA PRO A 193 11.80 12.93 13.17
C PRO A 193 10.27 13.03 13.24
N THR A 194 9.70 12.66 14.38
CA THR A 194 8.25 12.52 14.54
C THR A 194 7.81 13.10 15.88
N ASP A 195 6.52 13.40 16.02
CA ASP A 195 5.93 13.72 17.31
C ASP A 195 5.62 12.43 18.06
N ILE A 196 6.47 12.10 19.04
CA ILE A 196 6.34 10.88 19.85
C ILE A 196 5.05 10.86 20.66
N HIS A 197 4.51 12.02 21.06
CA HIS A 197 3.24 12.07 21.78
C HIS A 197 2.08 11.74 20.86
N GLU A 198 2.05 12.28 19.64
CA GLU A 198 0.97 12.02 18.69
C GLU A 198 1.02 10.61 18.11
N ILE A 199 2.20 10.08 17.76
CA ILE A 199 2.33 8.77 17.13
C ILE A 199 2.03 7.60 18.08
N ARG A 200 2.01 7.85 19.40
CA ARG A 200 1.59 6.89 20.44
C ARG A 200 0.07 6.85 20.65
N LYS A 201 -0.68 7.80 20.07
CA LYS A 201 -2.14 7.86 20.25
C LYS A 201 -2.87 6.81 19.42
N PHE A 202 -4.09 6.48 19.85
CA PHE A 202 -4.95 5.49 19.21
C PHE A 202 -5.30 5.78 17.73
N LYS A 203 -5.27 7.07 17.32
CA LYS A 203 -5.48 7.51 15.94
C LYS A 203 -4.30 7.22 15.00
N ALA A 204 -3.09 7.07 15.53
CA ALA A 204 -1.89 6.69 14.79
C ALA A 204 -1.84 5.16 14.61
N LYS A 205 -2.87 4.62 13.95
CA LYS A 205 -2.99 3.20 13.61
C LYS A 205 -1.99 2.83 12.54
N MET A 206 -1.36 1.66 12.67
CA MET A 206 -0.57 1.08 11.59
C MET A 206 -1.49 0.33 10.62
N TYR A 207 -1.30 0.57 9.33
CA TYR A 207 -1.96 -0.15 8.24
C TYR A 207 -0.96 -1.05 7.53
N GLU A 208 -1.44 -2.19 6.99
CA GLU A 208 -0.65 -3.11 6.18
C GLU A 208 -0.15 -2.42 4.90
N ALA A 209 1.11 -2.66 4.53
CA ALA A 209 1.71 -2.14 3.29
C ALA A 209 1.55 -3.09 2.09
N GLY A 210 0.76 -4.16 2.24
CA GLY A 210 0.56 -5.16 1.19
C GLY A 210 -0.49 -4.77 0.15
N LEU A 211 -1.27 -3.73 0.40
CA LEU A 211 -2.20 -3.17 -0.58
C LEU A 211 -2.14 -1.66 -0.47
N ALA A 212 -1.81 -0.99 -1.57
CA ALA A 212 -1.72 0.46 -1.62
C ALA A 212 -2.27 1.00 -2.94
N PHE A 213 -2.98 2.12 -2.85
CA PHE A 213 -3.31 2.95 -4.01
C PHE A 213 -2.49 4.23 -3.95
N VAL A 214 -1.76 4.54 -5.00
CA VAL A 214 -0.83 5.68 -5.03
C VAL A 214 -1.08 6.49 -6.31
N ALA A 215 -1.64 7.68 -6.16
CA ALA A 215 -1.81 8.66 -7.24
C ALA A 215 -0.59 9.60 -7.31
N LYS A 216 -0.18 9.98 -8.52
CA LYS A 216 0.97 10.84 -8.81
C LYS A 216 0.70 12.31 -8.48
N THR A 217 0.50 12.55 -7.19
CA THR A 217 0.31 13.85 -6.55
C THR A 217 1.62 14.28 -5.88
N GLU A 218 1.78 15.58 -5.62
CA GLU A 218 2.98 16.10 -4.95
C GLU A 218 3.22 15.43 -3.58
N ASP A 219 2.16 15.34 -2.77
CA ASP A 219 2.21 14.71 -1.44
C ASP A 219 2.59 13.22 -1.49
N ALA A 220 1.99 12.46 -2.41
CA ALA A 220 2.31 11.04 -2.56
C ALA A 220 3.73 10.81 -3.09
N VAL A 221 4.17 11.64 -4.04
CA VAL A 221 5.52 11.57 -4.61
C VAL A 221 6.56 11.90 -3.54
N ASP A 222 6.30 12.87 -2.67
CA ASP A 222 7.22 13.21 -1.58
C ASP A 222 7.33 12.09 -0.54
N VAL A 223 6.21 11.48 -0.15
CA VAL A 223 6.22 10.26 0.69
C VAL A 223 7.01 9.14 0.02
N LEU A 224 6.76 8.89 -1.27
CA LEU A 224 7.39 7.80 -2.02
C LEU A 224 8.90 8.01 -2.19
N LYS A 225 9.36 9.25 -2.38
CA LYS A 225 10.80 9.58 -2.43
C LYS A 225 11.50 9.13 -1.15
N TRP A 226 10.99 9.53 0.02
CA TRP A 226 11.57 9.13 1.31
C TRP A 226 11.48 7.63 1.56
N TYR A 227 10.40 7.01 1.12
CA TYR A 227 10.22 5.57 1.22
C TYR A 227 11.26 4.79 0.38
N VAL A 228 11.53 5.25 -0.85
CA VAL A 228 12.60 4.71 -1.70
C VAL A 228 13.97 4.96 -1.08
N LEU A 229 14.26 6.18 -0.61
CA LEU A 229 15.57 6.48 0.03
C LEU A 229 15.83 5.56 1.22
N CYS A 230 14.83 5.32 2.07
CA CYS A 230 14.93 4.39 3.19
C CYS A 230 15.21 2.95 2.74
N ALA A 231 14.60 2.53 1.64
CA ALA A 231 14.80 1.19 1.08
C ALA A 231 16.23 0.96 0.60
N LEU A 232 16.90 2.01 0.13
CA LEU A 232 18.27 1.97 -0.34
C LEU A 232 19.29 2.07 0.81
N ASP A 233 18.93 2.69 1.93
CA ASP A 233 19.78 2.82 3.10
C ASP A 233 19.76 1.58 4.00
N GLU A 234 20.94 1.06 4.35
CA GLU A 234 21.07 -0.17 5.12
C GLU A 234 20.34 -0.11 6.47
N ASN A 235 20.51 0.98 7.21
CA ASN A 235 20.04 1.11 8.59
C ASN A 235 18.65 1.75 8.68
N CYS A 236 18.09 2.26 7.58
CA CYS A 236 16.74 2.81 7.58
C CYS A 236 15.66 1.71 7.46
N MET A 237 15.62 0.91 6.38
CA MET A 237 14.51 -0.04 6.19
C MET A 237 14.57 -1.25 7.14
N ALA A 238 15.77 -1.61 7.59
CA ALA A 238 15.99 -2.73 8.50
C ALA A 238 17.12 -2.40 9.48
N PRO A 239 16.87 -1.49 10.45
CA PRO A 239 17.85 -1.16 11.48
C PRO A 239 18.39 -2.41 12.19
N ASN A 240 19.60 -2.33 12.72
CA ASN A 240 20.19 -3.46 13.44
C ASN A 240 19.30 -3.91 14.62
N GLY A 241 19.14 -5.23 14.80
CA GLY A 241 18.23 -5.79 15.80
C GLY A 241 16.77 -5.90 15.36
N SER A 242 16.43 -5.50 14.12
CA SER A 242 15.07 -5.63 13.58
C SER A 242 14.60 -7.09 13.54
N GLN A 243 13.35 -7.30 13.98
CA GLN A 243 12.69 -8.60 13.94
C GLN A 243 11.17 -8.41 13.81
N GLY A 244 10.48 -9.36 13.17
CA GLY A 244 9.09 -9.16 12.73
C GLY A 244 8.00 -9.51 13.75
N TYR A 245 8.35 -10.14 14.88
CA TYR A 245 7.42 -10.60 15.91
C TYR A 245 7.28 -9.58 17.03
N CYS A 246 6.08 -9.07 17.28
CA CYS A 246 5.87 -7.98 18.23
C CYS A 246 5.32 -8.46 19.58
N TYR A 247 5.84 -7.90 20.66
CA TYR A 247 5.38 -8.15 22.04
C TYR A 247 4.82 -6.86 22.68
N PHE A 248 3.52 -6.63 22.53
CA PHE A 248 2.88 -5.39 22.98
C PHE A 248 2.44 -5.39 24.46
N GLY A 249 2.29 -6.57 25.08
CA GLY A 249 1.59 -6.68 26.36
C GLY A 249 0.15 -6.14 26.25
N ASN A 250 -0.22 -5.23 27.15
CA ASN A 250 -1.57 -4.65 27.19
C ASN A 250 -1.72 -3.33 26.41
N ASP A 251 -0.65 -2.82 25.80
CA ASP A 251 -0.66 -1.54 25.07
C ASP A 251 0.01 -1.70 23.70
N SER A 252 -0.80 -1.94 22.67
CA SER A 252 -0.33 -2.08 21.28
C SER A 252 -0.10 -0.77 20.55
N TYR A 253 -0.22 0.37 21.23
CA TYR A 253 -0.05 1.70 20.63
C TYR A 253 1.10 2.46 21.28
N GLY A 254 1.01 2.66 22.59
CA GLY A 254 1.94 3.49 23.35
C GLY A 254 3.19 2.77 23.79
N ARG A 255 3.28 1.44 23.74
CA ARG A 255 4.48 0.67 24.12
C ARG A 255 5.18 0.11 22.89
N TYR A 256 6.50 0.32 22.81
CA TYR A 256 7.35 -0.33 21.82
C TYR A 256 7.37 -1.84 22.08
N GLY A 257 7.03 -2.62 21.07
CA GLY A 257 6.87 -4.07 21.14
C GLY A 257 8.11 -4.85 20.72
N ASP A 258 9.30 -4.25 20.79
CA ASP A 258 10.58 -4.87 20.47
C ASP A 258 10.65 -5.49 19.07
N CYS A 259 9.98 -4.88 18.10
CA CYS A 259 9.86 -5.37 16.73
C CYS A 259 9.91 -4.24 15.69
N HIS A 260 10.05 -4.64 14.43
CA HIS A 260 9.99 -3.75 13.29
C HIS A 260 9.27 -4.44 12.13
N ARG A 261 8.28 -3.74 11.55
CA ARG A 261 7.52 -4.22 10.40
C ARG A 261 8.11 -3.74 9.07
N TYR A 262 9.40 -3.39 9.05
CA TYR A 262 10.16 -3.00 7.84
C TYR A 262 9.45 -1.91 7.03
N ASP A 263 9.15 -2.19 5.77
CA ASP A 263 8.50 -1.31 4.80
C ASP A 263 7.15 -0.77 5.33
N GLN A 264 6.38 -1.62 6.01
CA GLN A 264 5.13 -1.23 6.65
C GLN A 264 5.34 -0.19 7.75
N SER A 265 6.36 -0.34 8.61
CA SER A 265 6.67 0.68 9.63
C SER A 265 7.04 2.00 8.97
N VAL A 266 7.94 1.96 7.97
CA VAL A 266 8.46 3.15 7.30
C VAL A 266 7.35 3.95 6.63
N ILE A 267 6.53 3.31 5.79
CA ILE A 267 5.46 4.01 5.08
C ILE A 267 4.42 4.61 6.04
N ASN A 268 4.10 3.92 7.13
CA ASN A 268 3.15 4.44 8.11
C ASN A 268 3.71 5.63 8.89
N VAL A 269 5.00 5.64 9.25
CA VAL A 269 5.64 6.82 9.88
C VAL A 269 5.61 8.01 8.92
N LEU A 270 5.99 7.80 7.66
CA LEU A 270 5.98 8.87 6.64
C LEU A 270 4.57 9.45 6.44
N LEU A 271 3.56 8.60 6.31
CA LEU A 271 2.17 9.01 6.15
C LEU A 271 1.63 9.71 7.41
N ALA A 272 1.93 9.20 8.60
CA ALA A 272 1.50 9.82 9.85
C ALA A 272 2.11 11.22 10.00
N ASN A 273 3.41 11.38 9.72
CA ASN A 273 4.10 12.68 9.78
C ASN A 273 3.47 13.69 8.81
N SER A 274 3.17 13.29 7.56
CA SER A 274 2.59 14.19 6.56
C SER A 274 1.08 14.40 6.70
N ASN A 275 0.40 13.58 7.50
CA ASN A 275 -1.05 13.59 7.66
C ASN A 275 -1.49 13.66 9.13
N TYR A 276 -0.76 14.44 9.91
CA TYR A 276 -1.16 14.85 11.26
C TYR A 276 -1.46 13.71 12.25
N PHE A 277 -0.80 12.57 12.08
CA PHE A 277 -0.96 11.37 12.90
C PHE A 277 -2.38 10.83 12.93
N ASP A 278 -3.15 11.08 11.87
CA ASP A 278 -4.55 10.74 11.80
C ASP A 278 -4.86 9.87 10.59
N ARG A 279 -5.14 8.59 10.87
CA ARG A 279 -5.39 7.59 9.84
C ARG A 279 -6.50 7.96 8.86
N THR A 280 -7.45 8.83 9.21
CA THR A 280 -8.53 9.18 8.30
C THR A 280 -8.04 9.90 7.06
N TYR A 281 -6.79 10.39 7.04
CA TYR A 281 -6.22 11.07 5.89
C TYR A 281 -5.43 10.13 4.97
N TYR A 282 -4.93 8.99 5.44
CA TYR A 282 -4.10 8.09 4.63
C TYR A 282 -4.58 6.64 4.58
N ALA A 283 -5.64 6.30 5.31
CA ALA A 283 -6.41 5.08 5.10
C ALA A 283 -7.57 5.36 4.14
N SER A 284 -7.86 4.47 3.20
CA SER A 284 -9.08 4.57 2.37
C SER A 284 -10.35 4.45 3.22
N GLU A 285 -10.29 3.63 4.29
CA GLU A 285 -11.41 3.21 5.12
C GLU A 285 -12.46 2.39 4.36
N ILE A 286 -12.05 1.76 3.26
CA ILE A 286 -12.87 0.93 2.38
C ILE A 286 -12.22 -0.45 2.24
N VAL A 287 -12.93 -1.50 2.66
CA VAL A 287 -12.38 -2.87 2.80
C VAL A 287 -13.31 -3.97 2.27
N ASP A 288 -14.26 -3.64 1.41
CA ASP A 288 -15.20 -4.60 0.79
C ASP A 288 -14.67 -5.24 -0.52
N PHE A 289 -13.59 -4.71 -1.09
CA PHE A 289 -13.07 -5.13 -2.41
C PHE A 289 -11.86 -6.09 -2.36
N PHE A 290 -11.31 -6.36 -1.17
CA PHE A 290 -10.20 -7.32 -1.02
C PHE A 290 -10.27 -8.16 0.26
N LYS A 291 -9.48 -9.23 0.28
CA LYS A 291 -9.15 -10.04 1.45
C LYS A 291 -7.66 -10.39 1.45
N ILE A 292 -7.09 -10.63 2.62
CA ILE A 292 -5.69 -11.06 2.77
C ILE A 292 -5.67 -12.58 3.01
N LYS A 293 -5.01 -13.33 2.13
CA LYS A 293 -4.84 -14.78 2.27
C LYS A 293 -3.36 -15.16 2.22
N ARG A 294 -2.77 -15.39 3.40
CA ARG A 294 -1.37 -15.81 3.56
C ARG A 294 -1.30 -17.34 3.54
N GLY A 295 -0.52 -17.93 2.63
CA GLY A 295 -0.43 -19.38 2.46
C GLY A 295 -1.70 -20.05 1.92
N GLY A 296 -1.64 -21.37 1.75
CA GLY A 296 -2.77 -22.23 1.39
C GLY A 296 -2.81 -22.71 -0.06
N GLY A 297 -3.08 -24.01 -0.23
CA GLY A 297 -3.06 -24.73 -1.50
C GLY A 297 -4.28 -24.53 -2.42
N LYS A 298 -4.01 -24.82 -3.70
CA LYS A 298 -4.82 -24.87 -4.94
C LYS A 298 -5.88 -23.78 -5.18
N GLN A 299 -5.72 -23.13 -6.33
CA GLN A 299 -6.72 -22.33 -7.06
C GLN A 299 -8.07 -23.04 -7.15
N PHE A 300 -9.15 -22.29 -6.89
CA PHE A 300 -10.51 -22.71 -7.25
C PHE A 300 -10.84 -22.36 -8.72
N TYR A 301 -10.08 -21.43 -9.33
CA TYR A 301 -10.21 -21.03 -10.74
C TYR A 301 -8.84 -20.91 -11.38
N LEU A 302 -8.66 -21.52 -12.56
CA LEU A 302 -7.42 -21.47 -13.33
C LEU A 302 -7.27 -20.11 -14.05
N PRO A 303 -6.06 -19.55 -14.21
CA PRO A 303 -5.86 -18.35 -15.02
C PRO A 303 -6.20 -18.62 -16.49
N LYS A 304 -6.64 -17.57 -17.21
CA LYS A 304 -6.86 -17.62 -18.65
C LYS A 304 -5.52 -17.55 -19.39
N TYR A 305 -5.36 -18.38 -20.41
CA TYR A 305 -4.17 -18.45 -21.26
C TYR A 305 -4.38 -17.65 -22.55
N ASP A 306 -3.28 -17.19 -23.17
CA ASP A 306 -3.24 -16.40 -24.40
C ASP A 306 -4.02 -17.01 -25.57
N SER A 307 -4.02 -18.34 -25.69
CA SER A 307 -4.77 -19.05 -26.72
C SER A 307 -6.29 -18.91 -26.60
N ASN A 308 -6.79 -18.43 -25.46
CA ASN A 308 -8.21 -18.34 -25.11
C ASN A 308 -8.63 -16.90 -24.73
N CYS A 309 -7.82 -15.88 -25.01
CA CYS A 309 -8.25 -14.49 -24.80
C CYS A 309 -9.17 -14.07 -25.95
N THR A 310 -10.47 -14.33 -25.82
CA THR A 310 -11.47 -13.54 -26.56
C THR A 310 -11.86 -12.34 -25.71
N SER A 311 -11.78 -11.16 -26.32
CA SER A 311 -12.26 -9.86 -25.84
C SER A 311 -13.66 -9.92 -25.24
#